data_AF-A0AAD4BUA6-F1
#
_entry.id   AF-A0AAD4BUA6-F1
#
_cell.length_a   1.000
_cell.length_b   1.000
_cell.length_c   1.000
_cell.angle_alpha   90.00
_cell.angle_beta   90.00
_cell.angle_gamma   90.00
#
_symmetry.space_group_name_H-M   'P 1'
#
loop_
_entity.id
_entity.type
_entity.pdbx_description
1 polymer ?
#
loop_
_entity_poly.entity_id
_entity_poly.type
_entity_poly.pdbx_seq_one_letter_code
_entity_poly.pdbx_strand_id
1 'polypeptide(L)'
;VHWRMENVPVQNLAWCAASLVSTLHALLHDDVTGKDVRHVWLATDHPRPLSAFMDDHDVGMAKDVRNDGPMRKSSTFKTVSLEHDDAIGILVDAFQSGGELEAWKLTDLAGQLRHYPYVEGRFDVNETLLGDSGVFGILDKLVVVQARVFVSGSTDCSKISSFSKQVVETRQ
;
A
#
# COMPACT_ATOMS: atom_id res chain seq x y z
N VAL A 1 6.19 1.53 -3.25
CA VAL A 1 5.26 2.55 -3.78
C VAL A 1 4.72 3.36 -2.62
N HIS A 2 4.80 4.69 -2.70
CA HIS A 2 4.12 5.57 -1.76
C HIS A 2 3.05 6.38 -2.50
N TRP A 3 1.78 6.11 -2.17
CA TRP A 3 0.62 6.69 -2.85
C TRP A 3 -0.36 7.29 -1.84
N ARG A 4 -0.43 8.61 -1.81
CA ARG A 4 -1.28 9.39 -0.90
C ARG A 4 -2.50 9.91 -1.64
N MET A 5 -3.67 9.37 -1.34
CA MET A 5 -4.90 9.62 -2.07
C MET A 5 -5.73 10.77 -1.50
N GLU A 6 -5.47 11.21 -0.25
CA GLU A 6 -6.30 12.16 0.50
C GLU A 6 -6.65 13.50 -0.20
N ASN A 7 -5.85 13.91 -1.18
CA ASN A 7 -5.98 15.18 -1.91
C ASN A 7 -6.09 14.98 -3.42
N VAL A 8 -6.19 13.73 -3.89
CA VAL A 8 -6.39 13.44 -5.30
C VAL A 8 -7.88 13.66 -5.61
N PRO A 9 -8.24 14.45 -6.65
CA PRO A 9 -9.62 14.58 -7.05
C PRO A 9 -10.22 13.20 -7.36
N VAL A 10 -11.39 12.88 -6.80
CA VAL A 10 -11.97 11.52 -6.88
C VAL A 10 -12.13 11.03 -8.32
N GLN A 11 -12.46 11.94 -9.24
CA GLN A 11 -12.59 11.66 -10.67
C GLN A 11 -11.28 11.23 -11.35
N ASN A 12 -10.13 11.53 -10.74
CA ASN A 12 -8.81 11.16 -11.26
C ASN A 12 -8.32 9.82 -10.70
N LEU A 13 -8.90 9.31 -9.61
CA LEU A 13 -8.36 8.16 -8.87
C LEU A 13 -8.24 6.91 -9.73
N ALA A 14 -9.24 6.60 -10.55
CA ALA A 14 -9.21 5.46 -11.45
C ALA A 14 -8.08 5.56 -12.50
N TRP A 15 -7.91 6.74 -13.11
CA TRP A 15 -6.82 6.99 -14.06
C TRP A 15 -5.45 6.95 -13.37
N CYS A 16 -5.35 7.49 -12.14
CA CYS A 16 -4.13 7.43 -11.35
C CYS A 16 -3.75 6.00 -10.97
N ALA A 17 -4.72 5.14 -10.65
CA ALA A 17 -4.50 3.72 -10.41
C ALA A 17 -3.97 3.03 -11.67
N ALA A 18 -4.63 3.22 -12.81
CA ALA A 18 -4.20 2.65 -14.09
C ALA A 18 -2.79 3.13 -14.49
N SER A 19 -2.51 4.42 -14.34
CA SER A 19 -1.19 5.00 -14.61
C SER A 19 -0.11 4.44 -13.69
N LEU A 20 -0.44 4.21 -12.41
CA LEU A 20 0.46 3.54 -11.48
C LEU A 20 0.74 2.09 -11.92
N VAL A 21 -0.29 1.32 -12.33
CA VAL A 21 -0.11 -0.03 -12.86
C VAL A 21 0.81 -0.03 -14.08
N SER A 22 0.59 0.85 -15.07
CA SER A 22 1.46 0.96 -16.25
C SER A 22 2.89 1.34 -15.89
N THR A 23 3.07 2.22 -14.90
CA THR A 23 4.39 2.61 -14.40
C THR A 23 5.10 1.42 -13.76
N LEU A 24 4.40 0.65 -12.93
CA LEU A 24 4.95 -0.54 -12.29
C LEU A 24 5.25 -1.63 -13.32
N HIS A 25 4.41 -1.83 -14.32
CA HIS A 25 4.66 -2.76 -15.41
C HIS A 25 5.97 -2.44 -16.10
N ALA A 26 6.20 -1.18 -16.49
CA ALA A 26 7.44 -0.77 -17.13
C ALA A 26 8.68 -0.95 -16.22
N LEU A 27 8.57 -0.55 -14.95
CA LEU A 27 9.71 -0.61 -14.00
C LEU A 27 10.08 -2.03 -13.59
N LEU A 28 9.08 -2.91 -13.43
CA LEU A 28 9.29 -4.27 -12.95
C LEU A 28 9.76 -5.22 -14.06
N HIS A 29 9.38 -4.96 -15.32
CA HIS A 29 9.89 -5.69 -16.49
C HIS A 29 11.24 -5.17 -16.99
N ASP A 30 11.73 -4.05 -16.50
CA ASP A 30 13.06 -3.54 -16.86
C ASP A 30 14.17 -4.40 -16.23
N ASP A 31 15.10 -4.89 -17.07
CA ASP A 31 16.18 -5.83 -16.69
C ASP A 31 17.20 -5.24 -15.70
N VAL A 32 17.17 -3.93 -15.47
CA VAL A 32 18.05 -3.24 -14.52
C VAL A 32 17.28 -2.91 -13.24
N THR A 33 16.15 -2.23 -13.38
CA THR A 33 15.35 -1.67 -12.29
C THR A 33 14.57 -2.76 -11.57
N GLY A 34 13.85 -3.58 -12.34
CA GLY A 34 13.01 -4.69 -11.87
C GLY A 34 13.78 -5.94 -11.46
N LYS A 35 15.08 -6.01 -11.78
CA LYS A 35 15.92 -7.16 -11.45
C LYS A 35 15.83 -7.54 -9.97
N ASP A 36 15.53 -8.82 -9.73
CA ASP A 36 15.40 -9.44 -8.40
C ASP A 36 14.24 -8.87 -7.53
N VAL A 37 13.39 -7.99 -8.08
CA VAL A 37 12.19 -7.51 -7.38
C VAL A 37 11.13 -8.61 -7.43
N ARG A 38 10.67 -9.04 -6.25
CA ARG A 38 9.59 -10.03 -6.09
C ARG A 38 8.36 -9.49 -5.35
N HIS A 39 8.54 -8.39 -4.64
CA HIS A 39 7.51 -7.82 -3.77
C HIS A 39 7.35 -6.33 -4.07
N VAL A 40 6.09 -5.90 -4.14
CA VAL A 40 5.71 -4.49 -4.23
C VAL A 40 5.06 -4.10 -2.91
N TRP A 41 5.70 -3.17 -2.20
CA TRP A 41 5.16 -2.60 -0.96
C TRP A 41 4.34 -1.34 -1.25
N LEU A 42 3.09 -1.31 -0.81
CA LEU A 42 2.23 -0.13 -0.89
C LEU A 42 2.16 0.58 0.47
N ALA A 43 2.82 1.73 0.56
CA ALA A 43 2.61 2.70 1.62
C ALA A 43 1.52 3.69 1.17
N THR A 44 0.31 3.54 1.71
CA THR A 44 -0.86 4.37 1.36
C THR A 44 -1.53 4.92 2.62
N ASP A 45 -2.16 6.08 2.49
CA ASP A 45 -3.01 6.65 3.52
C ASP A 45 -4.40 5.99 3.58
N HIS A 46 -4.75 5.14 2.61
CA HIS A 46 -6.04 4.44 2.56
C HIS A 46 -6.32 3.65 3.84
N PRO A 47 -7.50 3.82 4.49
CA PRO A 47 -7.76 3.28 5.83
C PRO A 47 -7.88 1.76 5.86
N ARG A 48 -8.33 1.13 4.76
CA ARG A 48 -8.47 -0.33 4.69
C ARG A 48 -7.14 -1.00 4.33
N PRO A 49 -6.82 -2.16 4.93
CA PRO A 49 -5.67 -2.96 4.53
C PRO A 49 -5.89 -3.56 3.14
N LEU A 50 -4.81 -3.83 2.40
CA LEU A 50 -4.91 -4.45 1.07
C LEU A 50 -5.61 -5.81 1.07
N SER A 51 -5.48 -6.58 2.15
CA SER A 51 -6.14 -7.89 2.27
C SER A 51 -7.66 -7.80 2.10
N ALA A 52 -8.28 -6.67 2.50
CA ALA A 52 -9.73 -6.48 2.37
C ALA A 52 -10.21 -6.40 0.91
N PHE A 53 -9.30 -6.20 -0.04
CA PHE A 53 -9.58 -6.14 -1.48
C PHE A 53 -9.15 -7.41 -2.21
N MET A 54 -8.35 -8.28 -1.57
CA MET A 54 -7.90 -9.54 -2.15
C MET A 54 -8.89 -10.68 -1.92
N ASP A 55 -9.66 -10.63 -0.83
CA ASP A 55 -10.57 -11.70 -0.40
C ASP A 55 -11.96 -11.63 -1.07
N ASP A 56 -12.29 -10.59 -1.84
CA ASP A 56 -13.65 -10.36 -2.38
C ASP A 56 -14.01 -11.26 -3.59
N HIS A 57 -13.07 -12.07 -4.07
CA HIS A 57 -13.29 -13.03 -5.16
C HIS A 57 -13.63 -14.46 -4.70
N ASP A 58 -13.62 -14.77 -3.40
CA ASP A 58 -14.10 -16.05 -2.86
C ASP A 58 -15.53 -15.88 -2.31
N VAL A 59 -16.51 -16.35 -3.08
CA VAL A 59 -17.94 -16.19 -2.79
C VAL A 59 -18.29 -16.94 -1.50
N GLY A 60 -18.32 -16.17 -0.40
CA GLY A 60 -19.03 -16.52 0.82
C GLY A 60 -18.17 -17.14 1.91
N MET A 61 -17.45 -16.32 2.68
CA MET A 61 -17.24 -16.45 4.14
C MET A 61 -16.17 -15.47 4.61
N ALA A 62 -16.52 -14.19 4.78
CA ALA A 62 -15.70 -13.25 5.56
C ALA A 62 -16.57 -12.13 6.18
N LYS A 63 -17.63 -12.53 6.90
CA LYS A 63 -18.41 -11.63 7.76
C LYS A 63 -17.83 -11.46 9.17
N ASP A 64 -16.59 -11.89 9.39
CA ASP A 64 -15.86 -11.72 10.66
C ASP A 64 -14.50 -11.06 10.42
N VAL A 65 -14.49 -9.91 9.74
CA VAL A 65 -13.45 -8.92 10.07
C VAL A 65 -13.84 -8.40 11.44
N ARG A 66 -13.13 -8.91 12.46
CA ARG A 66 -13.26 -8.51 13.86
C ARG A 66 -13.55 -7.02 13.96
N ASN A 67 -14.47 -6.72 14.87
CA ASN A 67 -15.03 -5.43 15.25
C ASN A 67 -14.01 -4.41 15.80
N ASP A 68 -12.74 -4.52 15.40
CA ASP A 68 -11.74 -3.47 15.59
C ASP A 68 -12.05 -2.38 14.56
N GLY A 69 -12.49 -1.23 15.05
CA GLY A 69 -12.76 -0.06 14.21
C GLY A 69 -11.61 0.22 13.23
N PRO A 70 -11.87 0.86 12.08
CA PRO A 70 -10.88 1.01 11.02
C PRO A 70 -9.59 1.59 11.59
N MET A 71 -8.53 0.77 11.60
CA MET A 71 -7.21 1.18 12.04
C MET A 71 -6.78 2.35 11.16
N ARG A 72 -6.83 3.58 11.70
CA ARG A 72 -6.62 4.80 10.91
C ARG A 72 -5.13 4.90 10.58
N LYS A 73 -4.74 4.39 9.41
CA LYS A 73 -3.37 4.52 8.89
C LYS A 73 -2.93 5.98 8.73
N SER A 74 -3.90 6.88 8.54
CA SER A 74 -3.67 8.31 8.39
C SER A 74 -4.75 9.12 9.11
N SER A 75 -4.33 10.13 9.88
CA SER A 75 -5.23 11.11 10.50
C SER A 75 -5.68 12.20 9.52
N THR A 76 -5.00 12.34 8.38
CA THR A 76 -5.23 13.42 7.41
C THR A 76 -6.23 13.03 6.32
N PHE A 77 -6.55 11.75 6.19
CA PHE A 77 -7.54 11.26 5.23
C PHE A 77 -8.94 11.31 5.86
N LYS A 78 -9.67 12.40 5.60
CA LYS A 78 -10.93 12.71 6.29
C LYS A 78 -12.17 12.11 5.64
N THR A 79 -12.17 11.96 4.31
CA THR A 79 -13.32 11.50 3.54
C THR A 79 -12.85 10.42 2.58
N VAL A 80 -13.28 9.18 2.82
CA VAL A 80 -13.02 8.06 1.92
C VAL A 80 -14.32 7.77 1.17
N SER A 81 -14.22 7.73 -0.15
CA SER A 81 -15.34 7.47 -1.05
C SER A 81 -15.13 6.15 -1.80
N LEU A 82 -16.16 5.68 -2.50
CA LEU A 82 -16.08 4.44 -3.28
C LEU A 82 -14.99 4.51 -4.36
N GLU A 83 -14.75 5.68 -4.95
CA GLU A 83 -13.70 5.87 -5.96
C GLU A 83 -12.28 5.62 -5.40
N HIS A 84 -12.08 5.78 -4.09
CA HIS A 84 -10.81 5.42 -3.46
C HIS A 84 -10.66 3.91 -3.35
N ASP A 85 -11.76 3.24 -3.01
CA ASP A 85 -11.81 1.79 -2.93
C ASP A 85 -11.61 1.15 -4.31
N ASP A 86 -12.32 1.66 -5.32
CA ASP A 86 -12.21 1.24 -6.72
C ASP A 86 -10.78 1.42 -7.24
N ALA A 87 -10.12 2.53 -6.89
CA ALA A 87 -8.75 2.78 -7.29
C ALA A 87 -7.73 1.86 -6.61
N ILE A 88 -7.96 1.46 -5.36
CA ILE A 88 -7.18 0.37 -4.73
C ILE A 88 -7.50 -0.97 -5.40
N GLY A 89 -8.77 -1.22 -5.74
CA GLY A 89 -9.21 -2.42 -6.47
C GLY A 89 -8.47 -2.59 -7.79
N ILE A 90 -8.45 -1.57 -8.65
CA ILE A 90 -7.71 -1.57 -9.93
C ILE A 90 -6.24 -1.95 -9.70
N LEU A 91 -5.61 -1.40 -8.67
CA LEU A 91 -4.22 -1.73 -8.35
C LEU A 91 -4.09 -3.17 -7.88
N VAL A 92 -4.98 -3.66 -7.02
CA VAL A 92 -4.94 -5.03 -6.49
C VAL A 92 -5.17 -6.05 -7.61
N ASP A 93 -6.15 -5.83 -8.48
CA ASP A 93 -6.52 -6.69 -9.60
C ASP A 93 -5.33 -6.91 -10.55
N ALA A 94 -4.51 -5.88 -10.77
CA ALA A 94 -3.32 -6.01 -11.58
C ALA A 94 -2.31 -7.05 -11.05
N PHE A 95 -2.30 -7.32 -9.74
CA PHE A 95 -1.43 -8.34 -9.11
C PHE A 95 -2.12 -9.68 -8.88
N GLN A 96 -3.41 -9.82 -9.20
CA GLN A 96 -4.13 -11.08 -9.10
C GLN A 96 -3.89 -11.96 -10.32
N SER A 97 -4.36 -13.21 -10.27
CA SER A 97 -4.27 -14.16 -11.38
C SER A 97 -4.89 -13.56 -12.66
N GLY A 98 -4.14 -13.56 -13.75
CA GLY A 98 -4.53 -12.97 -15.03
C GLY A 98 -4.32 -11.46 -15.14
N GLY A 99 -3.82 -10.82 -14.08
CA GLY A 99 -3.43 -9.40 -14.06
C GLY A 99 -2.04 -9.17 -14.67
N GLU A 100 -1.79 -7.93 -15.12
CA GLU A 100 -0.54 -7.54 -15.79
C GLU A 100 0.72 -7.67 -14.91
N LEU A 101 0.56 -7.73 -13.59
CA LEU A 101 1.60 -7.78 -12.58
C LEU A 101 1.52 -9.06 -11.72
N GLU A 102 0.83 -10.11 -12.21
CA GLU A 102 0.62 -11.37 -11.48
C GLU A 102 1.91 -12.06 -11.01
N ALA A 103 3.04 -11.78 -11.65
CA ALA A 103 4.35 -12.34 -11.30
C ALA A 103 4.96 -11.75 -10.02
N TRP A 104 4.41 -10.66 -9.48
CA TRP A 104 4.88 -9.98 -8.28
C TRP A 104 3.86 -10.07 -7.15
N LYS A 105 4.35 -10.04 -5.91
CA LYS A 105 3.47 -10.02 -4.73
C LYS A 105 3.25 -8.59 -4.25
N LEU A 106 2.00 -8.12 -4.30
CA LEU A 106 1.60 -6.87 -3.65
C LEU A 106 1.39 -7.07 -2.15
N THR A 107 1.88 -6.14 -1.33
CA THR A 107 1.69 -6.17 0.12
C THR A 107 1.73 -4.78 0.74
N ASP A 108 1.28 -4.65 1.98
CA ASP A 108 1.34 -3.44 2.81
C ASP A 108 1.73 -3.79 4.25
N LEU A 109 1.96 -2.76 5.08
CA LEU A 109 2.33 -2.94 6.48
C LEU A 109 1.31 -3.78 7.26
N ALA A 110 0.02 -3.49 7.07
CA ALA A 110 -1.05 -4.19 7.76
C ALA A 110 -1.08 -5.68 7.40
N GLY A 111 -0.89 -6.02 6.12
CA GLY A 111 -0.78 -7.39 5.66
C GLY A 111 0.42 -8.12 6.28
N GLN A 112 1.57 -7.47 6.39
CA GLN A 112 2.77 -8.09 6.99
C GLN A 112 2.67 -8.25 8.51
N LEU A 113 2.11 -7.27 9.22
CA LEU A 113 1.92 -7.36 10.67
C LEU A 113 0.99 -8.52 11.07
N ARG A 114 0.00 -8.87 10.23
CA ARG A 114 -0.83 -10.07 10.44
C ARG A 114 -0.05 -11.38 10.42
N HIS A 115 1.04 -11.44 9.67
CA HIS A 115 1.89 -12.64 9.59
C HIS A 115 2.95 -12.67 10.71
N TYR A 116 3.27 -11.53 11.31
CA TYR A 116 4.29 -11.40 12.36
C TYR A 116 4.07 -12.25 13.62
N PRO A 117 2.86 -12.41 14.20
CA PRO A 117 2.67 -13.26 15.40
C PRO A 117 3.03 -14.74 15.17
N TYR A 118 3.22 -15.18 13.92
CA TYR A 118 3.67 -16.53 13.59
C TYR A 118 5.18 -16.69 13.53
N VAL A 119 5.96 -15.59 13.44
CA VAL A 119 7.37 -15.68 13.04
C VAL A 119 8.33 -15.82 14.23
N GLU A 120 8.06 -15.26 15.40
CA GLU A 120 8.96 -15.45 16.55
C GLU A 120 8.33 -14.98 17.88
N GLY A 121 8.30 -15.85 18.89
CA GLY A 121 7.92 -15.53 20.26
C GLY A 121 8.92 -14.60 20.99
N ARG A 122 9.34 -13.51 20.35
CA ARG A 122 10.41 -12.61 20.83
C ARG A 122 10.09 -11.12 20.84
N PHE A 123 8.93 -10.69 20.38
CA PHE A 123 8.52 -9.29 20.51
C PHE A 123 7.06 -9.20 20.94
N ASP A 124 6.85 -8.79 22.20
CA ASP A 124 5.56 -8.26 22.65
C ASP A 124 5.41 -6.86 22.04
N VAL A 125 5.08 -6.82 20.74
CA VAL A 125 4.78 -5.57 20.06
C VAL A 125 3.44 -5.12 20.60
N ASN A 126 3.48 -4.19 21.55
CA ASN A 126 2.31 -3.65 22.20
C ASN A 126 1.26 -3.26 21.16
N GLU A 127 0.09 -3.92 21.19
CA GLU A 127 -1.02 -3.67 20.24
C GLU A 127 -1.43 -2.19 20.24
N THR A 128 -1.28 -1.49 21.37
CA THR A 128 -1.54 -0.04 21.45
C THR A 128 -0.54 0.80 20.64
N LEU A 129 0.70 0.34 20.50
CA LEU A 129 1.73 0.98 19.68
C LEU A 129 1.43 0.77 18.19
N LEU A 130 0.92 -0.40 17.80
CA LEU A 130 0.42 -0.66 16.44
C LEU A 130 -0.91 0.05 16.16
N GLY A 131 -1.62 0.53 17.18
CA GLY A 131 -2.75 1.44 16.99
C GLY A 131 -2.36 2.86 16.56
N ASP A 132 -1.08 3.25 16.70
CA ASP A 132 -0.60 4.59 16.43
C ASP A 132 -0.24 4.81 14.94
N SER A 133 -0.95 5.74 14.30
CA SER A 133 -0.72 6.09 12.89
C SER A 133 0.69 6.61 12.59
N GLY A 134 1.34 7.26 13.56
CA GLY A 134 2.72 7.72 13.46
C GLY A 134 3.71 6.55 13.45
N VAL A 135 3.48 5.52 14.27
CA VAL A 135 4.26 4.27 14.25
C VAL A 135 4.10 3.56 12.91
N PHE A 136 2.88 3.48 12.39
CA PHE A 136 2.62 2.95 11.04
C PHE A 136 3.44 3.69 9.98
N GLY A 137 3.41 5.03 10.02
CA GLY A 137 4.21 5.85 9.13
C GLY A 137 5.72 5.64 9.29
N ILE A 138 6.23 5.41 10.50
CA ILE A 138 7.66 5.12 10.72
C ILE A 138 8.02 3.75 10.11
N LEU A 139 7.24 2.72 10.36
CA LEU A 139 7.49 1.37 9.86
C LEU A 139 7.40 1.31 8.33
N ASP A 140 6.38 1.94 7.73
CA ASP A 140 6.30 2.08 6.27
C ASP A 140 7.55 2.77 5.72
N LYS A 141 8.00 3.86 6.37
CA LYS A 141 9.19 4.61 5.96
C LYS A 141 10.45 3.74 5.98
N LEU A 142 10.64 2.93 7.02
CA LEU A 142 11.80 2.03 7.11
C LEU A 142 11.85 1.07 5.92
N VAL A 143 10.69 0.52 5.53
CA VAL A 143 10.62 -0.38 4.37
C VAL A 143 10.91 0.38 3.06
N VAL A 144 10.29 1.53 2.82
CA VAL A 144 10.49 2.25 1.55
C VAL A 144 11.89 2.88 1.42
N VAL A 145 12.55 3.24 2.53
CA VAL A 145 13.95 3.69 2.51
C VAL A 145 14.89 2.57 2.07
N GLN A 146 14.63 1.32 2.45
CA GLN A 146 15.48 0.17 2.11
C GLN A 146 15.11 -0.52 0.79
N ALA A 147 13.99 -0.14 0.16
CA ALA A 147 13.53 -0.77 -1.07
C ALA A 147 14.54 -0.65 -2.22
N ARG A 148 14.59 -1.62 -3.15
CA ARG A 148 15.43 -1.48 -4.36
C ARG A 148 14.99 -0.29 -5.20
N VAL A 149 13.68 -0.19 -5.44
CA VAL A 149 13.05 0.85 -6.26
C VAL A 149 12.02 1.58 -5.40
N PHE A 150 12.04 2.90 -5.43
CA PHE A 150 11.06 3.74 -4.78
C PHE A 150 10.27 4.53 -5.83
N VAL A 151 8.94 4.40 -5.78
CA VAL A 151 8.00 5.12 -6.64
C VAL A 151 7.11 5.95 -5.74
N SER A 152 7.03 7.26 -6.00
CA SER A 152 6.07 8.17 -5.40
C SER A 152 5.15 8.71 -6.49
N GLY A 153 3.88 8.96 -6.18
CA GLY A 153 2.96 9.53 -7.17
C GLY A 153 3.34 10.97 -7.59
N SER A 154 2.91 11.34 -8.80
CA SER A 154 3.02 12.69 -9.36
C SER A 154 2.11 13.67 -8.63
N THR A 155 2.25 14.97 -8.89
CA THR A 155 1.41 16.03 -8.27
C THR A 155 -0.09 15.85 -8.50
N ASP A 156 -0.48 15.24 -9.62
CA ASP A 156 -1.88 15.05 -9.98
C ASP A 156 -2.48 13.77 -9.40
N CYS A 157 -1.63 12.80 -9.04
CA CYS A 157 -2.02 11.49 -8.55
C CYS A 157 -1.58 11.19 -7.12
N SER A 158 -0.88 12.13 -6.46
CA SER A 158 -0.46 11.98 -5.08
C SER A 158 -0.02 13.31 -4.50
N LYS A 159 -0.13 13.43 -3.18
CA LYS A 159 0.48 14.54 -2.46
C LYS A 159 1.96 14.27 -2.20
N ILE A 160 2.84 15.15 -2.70
CA ILE A 160 4.24 15.18 -2.27
C ILE A 160 4.28 15.63 -0.81
N SER A 161 4.46 14.67 0.10
CA SER A 161 4.54 14.93 1.53
C SER A 161 5.99 14.99 2.02
N SER A 162 6.19 15.48 3.25
CA SER A 162 7.48 15.40 3.94
C SER A 162 7.96 13.95 4.05
N PHE A 163 7.05 12.97 4.11
CA PHE A 163 7.40 11.55 4.04
C PHE A 163 8.16 11.23 2.75
N SER A 164 7.60 11.55 1.58
CA SER A 164 8.27 11.26 0.30
C SER A 164 9.63 11.96 0.20
N LYS A 165 9.69 13.23 0.63
CA LYS A 165 10.95 14.00 0.61
C LYS A 165 12.04 13.36 1.46
N GLN A 166 11.71 13.00 2.71
CA GLN A 166 12.65 12.34 3.61
C GLN A 166 13.12 10.99 3.07
N VAL A 167 12.24 10.22 2.44
CA VAL A 167 12.63 8.95 1.80
C VAL A 167 13.62 9.19 0.67
N VAL A 168 13.37 10.16 -0.19
CA VAL A 168 14.29 10.52 -1.29
C VAL A 168 15.64 11.00 -0.74
N GLU A 169 15.62 11.91 0.24
CA GLU A 169 16.83 12.44 0.88
C GLU A 169 17.67 11.35 1.57
N THR A 170 17.02 10.37 2.20
CA THR A 170 17.73 9.28 2.92
C THR A 170 18.33 8.24 1.98
N ARG A 171 17.81 8.13 0.75
CA ARG A 171 18.26 7.15 -0.25
C ARG A 171 19.41 7.65 -1.13
N GLN A 172 19.75 8.94 -1.06
CA GLN A 172 20.91 9.55 -1.72
C GLN A 172 22.19 9.28 -0.93
#